data_AF-A0A951S0P4-F1
#
_entry.id   AF-A0A951S0P4-F1
#
_cell.length_a   1.000
_cell.length_b   1.000
_cell.length_c   1.000
_cell.angle_alpha   90.00
_cell.angle_beta   90.00
_cell.angle_gamma   90.00
#
_symmetry.space_group_name_H-M   'P 1'
#
loop_
_entity.id
_entity.type
_entity.pdbx_description
1 polymer ?
#
loop_
_entity_poly.entity_id
_entity_poly.type
_entity_poly.pdbx_seq_one_letter_code
_entity_poly.pdbx_strand_id
1 'polypeptide(L)'
;MKEKCFHFMDFDQTELQETEQIDELIEVNAIKFRKLKHQYFKGYLKKNETYLDFLKTGSRHFVFQLPDEINEIFIPKENSSFFWLLESPTLLTCERYFKENSGSRNTDSYELKKNFTKWAINSEPGQKRIFASITIKSFKDFFNSPTFIDLIYYALVLNFEDSIRDHQKSIDYLVKAQEQLNETSLEPAVKKEIEYLILLYKAFAHIALANFEEAAEELNYAIDIRTYGINAKFYFAYVSALQKRDDFTKGLLKDILDYDIKRINYAIESSSIILLNYFITNPVFPNIGEYIEFSTLSDYVQKELIELSIDSNKVIRTITPRLNDLKKLDYDEYYNDELRTAIKFLYDVYEHYAQDNSFYTNMVSESINNKLHGLLDGITENIKEKLYENYYRIMSLFENTIAESEKLIEQYSKEVGEIKSGLLKRLATSIEQIEEYVKDALWEVEERKKNLNFQPKYDPAVTFRNSMSYNVLVSIIVFIIGGIAGYFNSSDYFENDFYLMLGRIILTGVKWSSLTFVIGFFISGFISGLVIFDKSNEKQRLEKRTLELQKQKEISIDILKKEAEQKQKALSEGYLERIELHKNKIEETKKEKSNQEAILKTEAEEKLQPYIEKLKPLYKK
;
A
#
# COMPACT_ATOMS: atom_id res chain seq x y z
N MET A 1 97.99 6.61 -18.58
CA MET A 1 97.59 5.28 -18.08
C MET A 1 97.24 5.35 -16.57
N LYS A 2 96.36 6.28 -16.20
CA LYS A 2 95.80 6.47 -14.85
C LYS A 2 94.42 7.09 -15.05
N GLU A 3 93.39 6.25 -15.17
CA GLU A 3 91.97 6.62 -15.13
C GLU A 3 91.18 5.33 -15.42
N LYS A 4 91.00 4.47 -14.41
CA LYS A 4 90.04 3.34 -14.43
C LYS A 4 89.90 2.63 -13.07
N CYS A 5 90.00 3.35 -11.96
CA CYS A 5 89.76 2.77 -10.62
C CYS A 5 88.80 3.57 -9.72
N PHE A 6 88.13 4.60 -10.23
CA PHE A 6 87.25 5.44 -9.40
C PHE A 6 85.74 5.19 -9.58
N HIS A 7 85.32 4.24 -10.43
CA HIS A 7 83.88 4.05 -10.74
C HIS A 7 83.21 2.82 -10.10
N PHE A 8 83.94 2.02 -9.32
CA PHE A 8 83.39 0.83 -8.64
C PHE A 8 83.18 1.02 -7.12
N MET A 9 83.64 2.12 -6.52
CA MET A 9 83.45 2.40 -5.08
C MET A 9 82.23 3.28 -4.77
N ASP A 10 81.75 4.09 -5.72
CA ASP A 10 80.60 4.97 -5.50
C ASP A 10 79.25 4.23 -5.61
N PHE A 11 79.16 3.15 -6.41
CA PHE A 11 77.91 2.39 -6.56
C PHE A 11 77.55 1.61 -5.28
N ASP A 12 78.52 0.94 -4.66
CA ASP A 12 78.32 0.21 -3.40
C ASP A 12 77.95 1.15 -2.24
N GLN A 13 78.49 2.38 -2.20
CA GLN A 13 78.16 3.37 -1.16
C GLN A 13 76.75 3.97 -1.35
N THR A 14 76.27 4.06 -2.59
CA THR A 14 74.93 4.58 -2.88
C THR A 14 73.85 3.55 -2.56
N GLU A 15 74.07 2.26 -2.91
CA GLU A 15 73.16 1.17 -2.53
C GLU A 15 73.11 0.95 -1.01
N LEU A 16 74.26 1.05 -0.31
CA LEU A 16 74.33 1.00 1.16
C LEU A 16 73.59 2.19 1.82
N GLN A 17 73.72 3.40 1.29
CA GLN A 17 72.98 4.57 1.79
C GLN A 17 71.47 4.47 1.53
N GLU A 18 71.06 3.92 0.39
CA GLU A 18 69.64 3.70 0.09
C GLU A 18 69.03 2.60 0.97
N THR A 19 69.77 1.52 1.28
CA THR A 19 69.30 0.50 2.22
C THR A 19 69.22 1.01 3.66
N GLU A 20 70.22 1.77 4.13
CA GLU A 20 70.17 2.40 5.46
C GLU A 20 68.99 3.39 5.59
N GLN A 21 68.69 4.17 4.55
CA GLN A 21 67.54 5.09 4.55
C GLN A 21 66.18 4.36 4.56
N ILE A 22 66.08 3.21 3.88
CA ILE A 22 64.85 2.39 3.88
C ILE A 22 64.65 1.76 5.26
N ASP A 23 65.71 1.25 5.88
CA ASP A 23 65.64 0.64 7.22
C ASP A 23 65.27 1.68 8.29
N GLU A 24 65.83 2.90 8.21
CA GLU A 24 65.49 4.01 9.09
C GLU A 24 64.00 4.42 8.93
N LEU A 25 63.49 4.46 7.69
CA LEU A 25 62.08 4.77 7.41
C LEU A 25 61.12 3.70 7.97
N ILE A 26 61.48 2.42 7.87
CA ILE A 26 60.71 1.31 8.44
C ILE A 26 60.69 1.42 9.97
N GLU A 27 61.82 1.72 10.61
CA GLU A 27 61.91 1.87 12.05
C GLU A 27 61.07 3.06 12.55
N VAL A 28 61.12 4.21 11.86
CA VAL A 28 60.30 5.38 12.17
C VAL A 28 58.80 5.06 12.08
N ASN A 29 58.37 4.37 11.01
CA ASN A 29 56.97 3.96 10.83
C ASN A 29 56.52 2.97 11.92
N ALA A 30 57.37 2.01 12.28
CA ALA A 30 57.09 1.08 13.37
C ALA A 30 56.96 1.79 14.73
N ILE A 31 57.79 2.79 15.00
CA ILE A 31 57.70 3.60 16.24
C ILE A 31 56.40 4.40 16.26
N LYS A 32 56.02 5.05 15.16
CA LYS A 32 54.74 5.77 15.03
C LYS A 32 53.57 4.82 15.27
N PHE A 33 53.57 3.66 14.63
CA PHE A 33 52.52 2.67 14.76
C PHE A 33 52.36 2.16 16.18
N ARG A 34 53.47 1.91 16.89
CA ARG A 34 53.45 1.52 18.32
C ARG A 34 52.84 2.61 19.20
N LYS A 35 53.13 3.89 18.93
CA LYS A 35 52.52 5.03 19.65
C LYS A 35 51.01 5.07 19.40
N LEU A 36 50.60 4.95 18.15
CA LEU A 36 49.19 4.90 17.74
C LEU A 36 48.45 3.73 18.43
N LYS A 37 49.03 2.52 18.38
CA LYS A 37 48.52 1.32 19.09
C LYS A 37 48.34 1.60 20.58
N HIS A 38 49.34 2.20 21.23
CA HIS A 38 49.28 2.49 22.67
C HIS A 38 48.20 3.52 23.01
N GLN A 39 48.06 4.56 22.19
CA GLN A 39 47.16 5.68 22.42
C GLN A 39 45.69 5.29 22.17
N TYR A 40 45.41 4.56 21.08
CA TYR A 40 44.04 4.32 20.63
C TYR A 40 43.59 2.87 20.74
N PHE A 41 44.46 1.89 20.58
CA PHE A 41 44.04 0.48 20.40
C PHE A 41 44.22 -0.40 21.62
N LYS A 42 45.16 -0.07 22.50
CA LYS A 42 45.59 -0.92 23.63
C LYS A 42 44.44 -1.43 24.50
N GLY A 43 43.39 -0.63 24.71
CA GLY A 43 42.22 -1.02 25.52
C GLY A 43 41.32 -2.08 24.87
N TYR A 44 41.39 -2.24 23.54
CA TYR A 44 40.54 -3.16 22.77
C TYR A 44 41.23 -4.48 22.44
N LEU A 45 42.56 -4.48 22.46
CA LEU A 45 43.37 -5.62 22.08
C LEU A 45 43.39 -6.64 23.21
N LYS A 46 42.60 -7.71 23.03
CA LYS A 46 42.49 -8.81 23.98
C LYS A 46 43.74 -9.70 23.94
N LYS A 47 44.76 -9.31 24.70
CA LYS A 47 45.92 -10.18 24.91
C LYS A 47 45.48 -11.43 25.67
N ASN A 48 45.70 -12.61 25.07
CA ASN A 48 45.36 -13.92 25.64
C ASN A 48 43.85 -14.13 25.86
N GLU A 49 43.01 -13.75 24.87
CA GLU A 49 41.59 -14.11 24.89
C GLU A 49 41.44 -15.62 25.11
N THR A 50 40.79 -16.01 26.21
CA THR A 50 40.54 -17.42 26.46
C THR A 50 39.39 -17.90 25.58
N TYR A 51 39.34 -19.21 25.32
CA TYR A 51 38.20 -19.84 24.64
C TYR A 51 36.85 -19.44 25.29
N LEU A 52 36.79 -19.36 26.64
CA LEU A 52 35.57 -18.99 27.36
C LEU A 52 35.17 -17.53 27.10
N ASP A 53 36.13 -16.63 26.97
CA ASP A 53 35.88 -15.22 26.64
C ASP A 53 35.33 -15.09 25.22
N PHE A 54 35.91 -15.83 24.26
CA PHE A 54 35.44 -15.88 22.88
C PHE A 54 34.02 -16.46 22.79
N LEU A 55 33.74 -17.59 23.46
CA LEU A 55 32.39 -18.17 23.51
C LEU A 55 31.36 -17.22 24.10
N LYS A 56 31.71 -16.54 25.20
CA LYS A 56 30.81 -15.58 25.85
C LYS A 56 30.51 -14.40 24.93
N THR A 57 31.51 -13.95 24.17
CA THR A 57 31.36 -12.86 23.18
C THR A 57 30.46 -13.30 22.03
N GLY A 58 30.74 -14.45 21.41
CA GLY A 58 29.95 -14.99 20.31
C GLY A 58 28.51 -15.34 20.72
N SER A 59 28.30 -15.96 21.88
CA SER A 59 26.95 -16.30 22.36
C SER A 59 26.09 -15.07 22.59
N ARG A 60 26.68 -13.97 23.10
CA ARG A 60 25.98 -12.69 23.23
C ARG A 60 25.62 -12.11 21.87
N HIS A 61 26.54 -12.16 20.89
CA HIS A 61 26.29 -11.68 19.54
C HIS A 61 25.05 -12.31 18.90
N PHE A 62 24.98 -13.65 18.91
CA PHE A 62 23.90 -14.36 18.23
C PHE A 62 22.52 -14.20 18.90
N VAL A 63 22.48 -13.80 20.17
CA VAL A 63 21.23 -13.46 20.87
C VAL A 63 20.64 -12.13 20.39
N PHE A 64 21.47 -11.21 19.88
CA PHE A 64 21.02 -9.87 19.51
C PHE A 64 20.22 -9.80 18.21
N GLN A 65 20.23 -10.85 17.37
CA GLN A 65 19.50 -10.89 16.09
C GLN A 65 19.74 -9.65 15.23
N LEU A 66 21.03 -9.36 14.98
CA LEU A 66 21.45 -8.13 14.30
C LEU A 66 21.13 -8.17 12.79
N PRO A 67 20.93 -7.00 12.15
CA PRO A 67 20.85 -6.87 10.69
C PRO A 67 22.13 -7.37 10.00
N ASP A 68 21.98 -7.96 8.80
CA ASP A 68 23.07 -8.62 8.06
C ASP A 68 24.31 -7.74 7.86
N GLU A 69 24.11 -6.43 7.70
CA GLU A 69 25.18 -5.45 7.49
C GLU A 69 26.14 -5.31 8.68
N ILE A 70 25.69 -5.71 9.87
CA ILE A 70 26.43 -5.60 11.12
C ILE A 70 26.49 -6.92 11.92
N ASN A 71 25.99 -8.01 11.35
CA ASN A 71 25.82 -9.30 12.01
C ASN A 71 27.02 -10.24 11.80
N GLU A 72 28.22 -9.79 12.17
CA GLU A 72 29.39 -10.65 12.16
C GLU A 72 30.30 -10.40 13.37
N ILE A 73 30.77 -11.49 13.98
CA ILE A 73 31.82 -11.42 14.99
C ILE A 73 33.18 -11.37 14.30
N PHE A 74 34.10 -10.59 14.84
CA PHE A 74 35.49 -10.67 14.40
C PHE A 74 36.12 -11.99 14.89
N ILE A 75 36.82 -12.67 13.99
CA ILE A 75 37.50 -13.93 14.21
C ILE A 75 38.98 -13.66 14.01
N PRO A 76 39.76 -13.46 15.09
CA PRO A 76 41.22 -13.42 15.00
C PRO A 76 41.74 -14.71 14.36
N LYS A 77 42.76 -14.61 13.49
CA LYS A 77 43.30 -15.74 12.72
C LYS A 77 43.69 -16.88 13.64
N GLU A 78 44.33 -16.56 14.76
CA GLU A 78 44.79 -17.50 15.78
C GLU A 78 43.63 -18.19 16.51
N ASN A 79 42.47 -17.53 16.59
CA ASN A 79 41.26 -18.00 17.27
C ASN A 79 40.24 -18.64 16.30
N SER A 80 40.60 -18.85 15.03
CA SER A 80 39.72 -19.44 14.01
C SER A 80 39.08 -20.76 14.43
N SER A 81 39.81 -21.58 15.19
CA SER A 81 39.30 -22.86 15.71
C SER A 81 38.18 -22.70 16.73
N PHE A 82 38.12 -21.59 17.48
CA PHE A 82 37.08 -21.33 18.47
C PHE A 82 35.72 -21.03 17.85
N PHE A 83 35.68 -20.52 16.62
CA PHE A 83 34.42 -20.27 15.91
C PHE A 83 33.57 -21.55 15.83
N TRP A 84 34.21 -22.69 15.56
CA TRP A 84 33.56 -24.00 15.43
C TRP A 84 33.07 -24.60 16.76
N LEU A 85 33.37 -23.93 17.87
CA LEU A 85 32.89 -24.29 19.21
C LEU A 85 31.71 -23.39 19.65
N LEU A 86 31.35 -22.37 18.87
CA LEU A 86 30.22 -21.50 19.14
C LEU A 86 28.89 -22.23 18.88
N GLU A 87 27.86 -21.84 19.62
CA GLU A 87 26.48 -22.22 19.34
C GLU A 87 25.85 -21.24 18.34
N SER A 88 26.47 -21.05 17.17
CA SER A 88 25.90 -20.20 16.13
C SER A 88 24.70 -20.88 15.44
N PRO A 89 23.69 -20.13 14.96
CA PRO A 89 22.56 -20.71 14.25
C PRO A 89 22.96 -21.64 13.11
N THR A 90 23.98 -21.24 12.35
CA THR A 90 24.50 -21.97 11.18
C THR A 90 25.16 -23.28 11.57
N LEU A 91 25.98 -23.29 12.63
CA LEU A 91 26.59 -24.52 13.15
C LEU A 91 25.53 -25.46 13.73
N LEU A 92 24.54 -24.94 14.47
CA LEU A 92 23.43 -25.75 15.01
C LEU A 92 22.56 -26.37 13.91
N THR A 93 22.39 -25.69 12.77
CA THR A 93 21.67 -26.23 11.61
C THR A 93 22.49 -27.33 10.93
N CYS A 94 23.80 -27.14 10.77
CA CYS A 94 24.67 -28.20 10.25
C CYS A 94 24.66 -29.44 11.16
N GLU A 95 24.75 -29.25 12.48
CA GLU A 95 24.68 -30.36 13.43
C GLU A 95 23.37 -31.13 13.37
N ARG A 96 22.24 -30.43 13.25
CA ARG A 96 20.92 -31.06 13.08
C ARG A 96 20.85 -31.87 11.79
N TYR A 97 21.29 -31.28 10.69
CA TYR A 97 21.37 -31.95 9.39
C TYR A 97 22.18 -33.25 9.48
N PHE A 98 23.33 -33.24 10.14
CA PHE A 98 24.12 -34.45 10.31
C PHE A 98 23.45 -35.45 11.27
N LYS A 99 22.85 -35.01 12.37
CA LYS A 99 22.13 -35.93 13.27
C LYS A 99 21.03 -36.71 12.55
N GLU A 100 20.31 -36.04 11.65
CA GLU A 100 19.19 -36.62 10.89
C GLU A 100 19.66 -37.51 9.73
N ASN A 101 20.77 -37.18 9.06
CA ASN A 101 21.19 -37.85 7.83
C ASN A 101 22.37 -38.84 8.01
N SER A 102 23.03 -38.88 9.18
CA SER A 102 24.31 -39.60 9.33
C SER A 102 24.22 -40.99 9.98
N GLY A 103 23.07 -41.40 10.53
CA GLY A 103 22.90 -42.74 11.12
C GLY A 103 24.01 -43.12 12.15
N SER A 104 24.66 -44.27 11.96
CA SER A 104 25.77 -44.75 12.82
C SER A 104 27.07 -43.94 12.72
N ARG A 105 27.17 -42.99 11.77
CA ARG A 105 28.33 -42.10 11.62
C ARG A 105 28.35 -40.98 12.66
N ASN A 106 27.23 -40.77 13.37
CA ASN A 106 27.14 -39.76 14.43
C ASN A 106 28.16 -40.00 15.55
N THR A 107 28.48 -41.25 15.89
CA THR A 107 29.45 -41.56 16.96
C THR A 107 30.89 -41.22 16.57
N ASP A 108 31.26 -41.45 15.31
CA ASP A 108 32.62 -41.22 14.80
C ASP A 108 32.91 -39.72 14.65
N SER A 109 32.00 -38.97 14.01
CA SER A 109 32.11 -37.51 13.89
C SER A 109 32.03 -36.82 15.27
N TYR A 110 31.25 -37.37 16.22
CA TYR A 110 31.24 -36.88 17.60
C TYR A 110 32.59 -37.04 18.31
N GLU A 111 33.24 -38.20 18.19
CA GLU A 111 34.58 -38.40 18.78
C GLU A 111 35.63 -37.52 18.09
N LEU A 112 35.56 -37.31 16.77
CA LEU A 112 36.43 -36.35 16.09
C LEU A 112 36.22 -34.92 16.62
N LYS A 113 34.97 -34.46 16.70
CA LYS A 113 34.62 -33.14 17.25
C LYS A 113 35.12 -32.96 18.68
N LYS A 114 35.00 -34.00 19.52
CA LYS A 114 35.48 -33.98 20.90
C LYS A 114 37.00 -33.86 20.98
N ASN A 115 37.74 -34.57 20.12
CA ASN A 115 39.20 -34.45 20.06
C ASN A 115 39.65 -33.10 19.49
N PHE A 116 38.97 -32.60 18.45
CA PHE A 116 39.16 -31.25 17.92
C PHE A 116 38.93 -30.18 19.01
N THR A 117 37.83 -30.31 19.77
CA THR A 117 37.51 -29.38 20.87
C THR A 117 38.62 -29.37 21.91
N LYS A 118 39.10 -30.56 22.33
CA LYS A 118 40.23 -30.68 23.27
C LYS A 118 41.53 -30.07 22.74
N TRP A 119 41.78 -30.16 21.43
CA TRP A 119 42.92 -29.50 20.81
C TRP A 119 42.76 -27.98 20.82
N ALA A 120 41.61 -27.48 20.37
CA ALA A 120 41.35 -26.05 20.25
C ALA A 120 41.50 -25.34 21.59
N ILE A 121 40.85 -25.84 22.66
CA ILE A 121 40.81 -25.15 23.96
C ILE A 121 42.09 -25.29 24.79
N ASN A 122 43.06 -26.13 24.38
CA ASN A 122 44.25 -26.37 25.18
C ASN A 122 45.32 -25.31 24.93
N SER A 123 45.81 -24.71 26.01
CA SER A 123 46.89 -23.72 25.98
C SER A 123 48.28 -24.33 26.17
N GLU A 124 48.38 -25.56 26.71
CA GLU A 124 49.67 -26.21 26.96
C GLU A 124 50.20 -26.85 25.66
N PRO A 125 51.36 -26.43 25.13
CA PRO A 125 51.85 -26.90 23.84
C PRO A 125 52.02 -28.43 23.75
N GLY A 126 52.47 -29.07 24.82
CA GLY A 126 52.65 -30.51 24.89
C GLY A 126 51.33 -31.28 24.76
N GLN A 127 50.31 -30.88 25.50
CA GLN A 127 48.97 -31.49 25.43
C GLN A 127 48.27 -31.15 24.11
N LYS A 128 48.43 -29.92 23.62
CA LYS A 128 47.89 -29.47 22.33
C LYS A 128 48.38 -30.37 21.19
N ARG A 129 49.69 -30.64 21.13
CA ARG A 129 50.30 -31.60 20.17
C ARG A 129 49.71 -33.02 20.28
N ILE A 130 49.48 -33.51 21.50
CA ILE A 130 48.88 -34.84 21.72
C ILE A 130 47.46 -34.86 21.14
N PHE A 131 46.62 -33.88 21.48
CA PHE A 131 45.25 -33.82 20.97
C PHE A 131 45.20 -33.61 19.46
N ALA A 132 46.11 -32.84 18.88
CA ALA A 132 46.24 -32.71 17.44
C ALA A 132 46.52 -34.05 16.75
N SER A 133 47.45 -34.83 17.32
CA SER A 133 47.80 -36.17 16.82
C SER A 133 46.61 -37.15 16.93
N ILE A 134 45.86 -37.09 18.03
CA ILE A 134 44.65 -37.90 18.23
C ILE A 134 43.55 -37.50 17.22
N THR A 135 43.35 -36.21 16.97
CA THR A 135 42.40 -35.70 15.97
C THR A 135 42.76 -36.18 14.56
N ILE A 136 44.03 -36.07 14.17
CA ILE A 136 44.51 -36.60 12.88
C ILE A 136 44.27 -38.10 12.77
N LYS A 137 44.60 -38.86 13.83
CA LYS A 137 44.42 -40.31 13.82
C LYS A 137 42.94 -40.67 13.67
N SER A 138 42.07 -40.03 14.45
CA SER A 138 40.61 -40.22 14.38
C SER A 138 40.10 -39.94 12.96
N PHE A 139 40.51 -38.82 12.36
CA PHE A 139 40.12 -38.48 10.99
C PHE A 139 40.58 -39.54 9.97
N LYS A 140 41.83 -40.03 10.08
CA LYS A 140 42.35 -41.08 9.19
C LYS A 140 41.63 -42.41 9.34
N ASP A 141 41.22 -42.75 10.56
CA ASP A 141 40.42 -43.94 10.83
C ASP A 141 39.02 -43.84 10.17
N PHE A 142 38.53 -42.61 9.90
CA PHE A 142 37.25 -42.30 9.24
C PHE A 142 37.36 -41.95 7.74
N PHE A 143 38.55 -42.10 7.13
CA PHE A 143 38.88 -41.56 5.81
C PHE A 143 37.96 -41.98 4.65
N ASN A 144 37.20 -43.08 4.82
CA ASN A 144 36.33 -43.61 3.78
C ASN A 144 35.04 -42.81 3.58
N SER A 145 34.63 -41.97 4.53
CA SER A 145 33.43 -41.12 4.38
C SER A 145 33.40 -39.90 5.33
N PRO A 146 34.41 -39.00 5.30
CA PRO A 146 34.38 -37.78 6.11
C PRO A 146 33.27 -36.83 5.62
N THR A 147 32.64 -36.11 6.55
CA THR A 147 31.75 -34.98 6.24
C THR A 147 32.55 -33.71 5.94
N PHE A 148 31.91 -32.68 5.37
CA PHE A 148 32.59 -31.40 5.14
C PHE A 148 33.08 -30.76 6.44
N ILE A 149 32.39 -30.95 7.57
CA ILE A 149 32.84 -30.45 8.88
C ILE A 149 34.08 -31.21 9.35
N ASP A 150 34.12 -32.54 9.19
CA ASP A 150 35.29 -33.34 9.57
C ASP A 150 36.53 -32.91 8.76
N LEU A 151 36.34 -32.60 7.47
CA LEU A 151 37.38 -32.06 6.59
C LEU A 151 37.87 -30.69 7.07
N ILE A 152 36.96 -29.80 7.49
CA ILE A 152 37.33 -28.48 8.03
C ILE A 152 38.11 -28.61 9.35
N TYR A 153 37.66 -29.46 10.28
CA TYR A 153 38.39 -29.70 11.54
C TYR A 153 39.81 -30.17 11.27
N TYR A 154 39.96 -31.12 10.35
CA TYR A 154 41.27 -31.63 9.95
C TYR A 154 42.15 -30.54 9.31
N ALA A 155 41.58 -29.75 8.40
CA ALA A 155 42.29 -28.65 7.76
C ALA A 155 42.76 -27.58 8.75
N LEU A 156 41.89 -27.14 9.68
CA LEU A 156 42.25 -26.17 10.71
C LEU A 156 43.39 -26.64 11.61
N VAL A 157 43.40 -27.93 11.97
CA VAL A 157 44.51 -28.52 12.73
C VAL A 157 45.81 -28.43 11.93
N LEU A 158 45.80 -28.79 10.64
CA LEU A 158 46.98 -28.66 9.77
C LEU A 158 47.42 -27.21 9.55
N ASN A 159 46.48 -26.26 9.58
CA ASN A 159 46.80 -24.86 9.33
C ASN A 159 47.43 -24.17 10.57
N PHE A 160 46.99 -24.55 11.77
CA PHE A 160 47.30 -23.80 13.00
C PHE A 160 48.14 -24.56 14.04
N GLU A 161 48.31 -25.88 13.94
CA GLU A 161 49.15 -26.65 14.86
C GLU A 161 50.59 -26.75 14.37
N ASP A 162 51.51 -26.06 15.04
CA ASP A 162 52.93 -25.98 14.69
C ASP A 162 53.60 -27.36 14.51
N SER A 163 53.22 -28.35 15.33
CA SER A 163 53.89 -29.65 15.36
C SER A 163 53.63 -30.56 14.16
N ILE A 164 52.60 -30.25 13.36
CA ILE A 164 52.11 -31.08 12.23
C ILE A 164 51.66 -30.21 11.05
N ARG A 165 52.06 -28.95 11.06
CA ARG A 165 51.59 -27.90 10.15
C ARG A 165 51.84 -28.27 8.69
N ASP A 166 50.80 -28.15 7.86
CA ASP A 166 50.85 -28.41 6.41
C ASP A 166 49.78 -27.58 5.70
N HIS A 167 50.16 -26.36 5.29
CA HIS A 167 49.23 -25.39 4.70
C HIS A 167 48.71 -25.83 3.33
N GLN A 168 49.54 -26.43 2.50
CA GLN A 168 49.11 -26.90 1.17
C GLN A 168 48.07 -28.00 1.31
N LYS A 169 48.34 -28.97 2.19
CA LYS A 169 47.39 -30.04 2.45
C LYS A 169 46.11 -29.52 3.11
N SER A 170 46.21 -28.52 4.00
CA SER A 170 45.03 -27.84 4.53
C SER A 170 44.15 -27.27 3.42
N ILE A 171 44.74 -26.61 2.41
CA ILE A 171 44.00 -26.09 1.24
C ILE A 171 43.30 -27.23 0.49
N ASP A 172 44.00 -28.34 0.22
CA ASP A 172 43.42 -29.48 -0.49
C ASP A 172 42.18 -30.05 0.23
N TYR A 173 42.21 -30.12 1.57
CA TYR A 173 41.06 -30.58 2.36
C TYR A 173 39.93 -29.55 2.43
N LEU A 174 40.24 -28.25 2.40
CA LEU A 174 39.23 -27.20 2.33
C LEU A 174 38.52 -27.17 0.97
N VAL A 175 39.22 -27.42 -0.13
CA VAL A 175 38.61 -27.59 -1.46
C VAL A 175 37.64 -28.78 -1.45
N LYS A 176 38.06 -29.93 -0.92
CA LYS A 176 37.17 -31.10 -0.76
C LYS A 176 35.97 -30.81 0.14
N ALA A 177 36.15 -30.02 1.20
CA ALA A 177 35.04 -29.62 2.06
C ALA A 177 34.02 -28.76 1.31
N GLN A 178 34.48 -27.85 0.46
CA GLN A 178 33.61 -27.01 -0.37
C GLN A 178 32.84 -27.84 -1.40
N GLU A 179 33.50 -28.79 -2.07
CA GLU A 179 32.86 -29.73 -3.00
C GLU A 179 31.75 -30.53 -2.30
N GLN A 180 32.05 -31.12 -1.13
CA GLN A 180 31.06 -31.87 -0.35
C GLN A 180 29.91 -31.01 0.18
N LEU A 181 30.18 -29.78 0.61
CA LEU A 181 29.16 -28.84 1.06
C LEU A 181 28.13 -28.59 -0.05
N ASN A 182 28.61 -28.41 -1.28
CA ASN A 182 27.76 -28.15 -2.44
C ASN A 182 26.80 -29.31 -2.73
N GLU A 183 27.22 -30.55 -2.48
CA GLU A 183 26.42 -31.77 -2.65
C GLU A 183 25.34 -31.98 -1.57
N THR A 184 25.39 -31.27 -0.43
CA THR A 184 24.39 -31.42 0.65
C THR A 184 23.03 -30.84 0.28
N SER A 185 21.96 -31.21 1.00
CA SER A 185 20.64 -30.55 0.89
C SER A 185 20.41 -29.41 1.89
N LEU A 186 21.50 -28.87 2.48
CA LEU A 186 21.42 -27.70 3.35
C LEU A 186 20.86 -26.48 2.63
N GLU A 187 20.21 -25.59 3.40
CA GLU A 187 19.67 -24.34 2.88
C GLU A 187 20.77 -23.47 2.22
N PRO A 188 20.47 -22.76 1.13
CA PRO A 188 21.46 -21.95 0.43
C PRO A 188 22.15 -20.89 1.31
N ALA A 189 21.42 -20.30 2.27
CA ALA A 189 22.00 -19.33 3.21
C ALA A 189 23.07 -19.95 4.10
N VAL A 190 22.81 -21.15 4.64
CA VAL A 190 23.77 -21.92 5.45
C VAL A 190 24.98 -22.32 4.62
N LYS A 191 24.77 -22.79 3.38
CA LYS A 191 25.88 -23.13 2.47
C LYS A 191 26.79 -21.93 2.22
N LYS A 192 26.22 -20.77 1.90
CA LYS A 192 27.00 -19.55 1.67
C LYS A 192 27.83 -19.15 2.90
N GLU A 193 27.28 -19.28 4.10
CA GLU A 193 28.02 -18.92 5.32
C GLU A 193 29.19 -19.89 5.59
N ILE A 194 28.99 -21.19 5.38
CA ILE A 194 30.09 -22.17 5.49
C ILE A 194 31.13 -21.97 4.38
N GLU A 195 30.69 -21.70 3.15
CA GLU A 195 31.58 -21.42 2.02
C GLU A 195 32.45 -20.17 2.30
N TYR A 196 31.84 -19.10 2.81
CA TYR A 196 32.55 -17.91 3.27
C TYR A 196 33.66 -18.24 4.29
N LEU A 197 33.38 -19.10 5.27
CA LEU A 197 34.38 -19.54 6.25
C LEU A 197 35.51 -20.39 5.63
N ILE A 198 35.16 -21.27 4.68
CA ILE A 198 36.15 -22.08 3.95
C ILE A 198 37.12 -21.17 3.20
N LEU A 199 36.61 -20.15 2.49
CA LEU A 199 37.44 -19.19 1.76
C LEU A 199 38.35 -18.40 2.69
N LEU A 200 37.85 -17.94 3.85
CA LEU A 200 38.69 -17.32 4.89
C LEU A 200 39.84 -18.23 5.33
N TYR A 201 39.58 -19.52 5.56
CA TYR A 201 40.61 -20.46 6.00
C TYR A 201 41.62 -20.81 4.89
N LYS A 202 41.18 -20.87 3.63
CA LYS A 202 42.08 -20.99 2.48
C LYS A 202 42.99 -19.77 2.39
N ALA A 203 42.43 -18.56 2.54
CA ALA A 203 43.22 -17.34 2.57
C ALA A 203 44.26 -17.36 3.71
N PHE A 204 43.91 -17.83 4.90
CA PHE A 204 44.88 -17.95 6.01
C PHE A 204 46.03 -18.89 5.71
N ALA A 205 45.76 -20.02 5.02
CA ALA A 205 46.79 -20.96 4.59
C ALA A 205 47.67 -20.34 3.50
N HIS A 206 47.10 -19.65 2.51
CA HIS A 206 47.86 -18.94 1.48
C HIS A 206 48.73 -17.81 2.05
N ILE A 207 48.22 -17.03 3.00
CA ILE A 207 49.01 -16.02 3.74
C ILE A 207 50.21 -16.68 4.42
N ALA A 208 50.02 -17.84 5.06
CA ALA A 208 51.10 -18.55 5.74
C ALA A 208 52.16 -19.11 4.78
N LEU A 209 51.78 -19.36 3.51
CA LEU A 209 52.68 -19.73 2.43
C LEU A 209 53.33 -18.53 1.74
N ALA A 210 53.01 -17.29 2.13
CA ALA A 210 53.35 -16.05 1.44
C ALA A 210 52.81 -15.94 0.00
N ASN A 211 51.75 -16.71 -0.31
CA ASN A 211 51.02 -16.67 -1.58
C ASN A 211 49.93 -15.59 -1.51
N PHE A 212 50.35 -14.33 -1.55
CA PHE A 212 49.44 -13.19 -1.29
C PHE A 212 48.43 -12.95 -2.41
N GLU A 213 48.74 -13.34 -3.66
CA GLU A 213 47.81 -13.18 -4.78
C GLU A 213 46.63 -14.13 -4.63
N GLU A 214 46.88 -15.41 -4.39
CA GLU A 214 45.84 -16.40 -4.13
C GLU A 214 45.07 -16.07 -2.86
N ALA A 215 45.73 -15.61 -1.79
CA ALA A 215 45.04 -15.15 -0.60
C ALA A 215 44.06 -14.00 -0.90
N ALA A 216 44.48 -13.03 -1.73
CA ALA A 216 43.62 -11.92 -2.14
C ALA A 216 42.44 -12.39 -2.99
N GLU A 217 42.63 -13.35 -3.89
CA GLU A 217 41.55 -13.94 -4.69
C GLU A 217 40.51 -14.63 -3.80
N GLU A 218 40.93 -15.49 -2.86
CA GLU A 218 40.02 -16.17 -1.92
C GLU A 218 39.23 -15.17 -1.07
N LEU A 219 39.88 -14.09 -0.60
CA LEU A 219 39.22 -13.03 0.18
C LEU A 219 38.24 -12.20 -0.67
N ASN A 220 38.56 -11.96 -1.93
CA ASN A 220 37.66 -11.29 -2.86
C ASN A 220 36.40 -12.13 -3.10
N TYR A 221 36.55 -13.44 -3.36
CA TYR A 221 35.41 -14.35 -3.47
C TYR A 221 34.59 -14.42 -2.18
N ALA A 222 35.23 -14.35 -1.02
CA ALA A 222 34.53 -14.31 0.27
C ALA A 222 33.66 -13.04 0.40
N ILE A 223 34.16 -11.89 -0.06
CA ILE A 223 33.39 -10.63 -0.09
C ILE A 223 32.24 -10.70 -1.11
N ASP A 224 32.42 -11.35 -2.25
CA ASP A 224 31.34 -11.53 -3.23
C ASP A 224 30.20 -12.39 -2.67
N ILE A 225 30.51 -13.41 -1.87
CA ILE A 225 29.51 -14.24 -1.17
C ILE A 225 28.84 -13.46 -0.04
N ARG A 226 29.62 -12.70 0.72
CA ARG A 226 29.17 -11.92 1.88
C ARG A 226 29.72 -10.48 1.78
N THR A 227 28.96 -9.60 1.16
CA THR A 227 29.38 -8.21 0.86
C THR A 227 29.75 -7.41 2.11
N TYR A 228 29.06 -7.66 3.23
CA TYR A 228 29.33 -7.05 4.54
C TYR A 228 30.29 -7.90 5.42
N GLY A 229 31.00 -8.86 4.81
CA GLY A 229 31.92 -9.78 5.45
C GLY A 229 33.13 -9.08 6.07
N ILE A 230 33.06 -8.71 7.36
CA ILE A 230 34.07 -7.87 8.00
C ILE A 230 35.39 -8.61 8.19
N ASN A 231 35.35 -9.92 8.45
CA ASN A 231 36.57 -10.72 8.53
C ASN A 231 37.30 -10.73 7.19
N ALA A 232 36.58 -10.99 6.09
CA ALA A 232 37.19 -10.99 4.75
C ALA A 232 37.78 -9.62 4.41
N LYS A 233 37.06 -8.52 4.66
CA LYS A 233 37.58 -7.15 4.48
C LYS A 233 38.83 -6.87 5.32
N PHE A 234 38.83 -7.28 6.58
CA PHE A 234 39.96 -7.10 7.49
C PHE A 234 41.21 -7.81 6.96
N TYR A 235 41.09 -9.10 6.64
CA TYR A 235 42.23 -9.87 6.16
C TYR A 235 42.64 -9.48 4.74
N PHE A 236 41.72 -8.94 3.92
CA PHE A 236 42.08 -8.40 2.62
C PHE A 236 42.87 -7.09 2.77
N ALA A 237 42.53 -6.26 3.76
CA ALA A 237 43.33 -5.09 4.10
C ALA A 237 44.74 -5.50 4.52
N TYR A 238 44.85 -6.57 5.33
CA TYR A 238 46.13 -7.11 5.77
C TYR A 238 46.98 -7.63 4.59
N VAL A 239 46.40 -8.44 3.70
CA VAL A 239 47.09 -8.93 2.49
C VAL A 239 47.48 -7.78 1.57
N SER A 240 46.63 -6.76 1.44
CA SER A 240 46.91 -5.58 0.62
C SER A 240 48.05 -4.75 1.18
N ALA A 241 48.16 -4.64 2.52
CA ALA A 241 49.28 -4.01 3.19
C ALA A 241 50.60 -4.78 2.95
N LEU A 242 50.56 -6.12 3.04
CA LEU A 242 51.69 -6.99 2.68
C LEU A 242 52.14 -6.79 1.22
N GLN A 243 51.19 -6.58 0.31
CA GLN A 243 51.43 -6.30 -1.11
C GLN A 243 51.76 -4.81 -1.40
N LYS A 244 51.83 -3.95 -0.39
CA LYS A 244 52.06 -2.49 -0.51
C LYS A 244 51.05 -1.77 -1.43
N ARG A 245 49.80 -2.24 -1.43
CA ARG A 245 48.67 -1.63 -2.15
C ARG A 245 47.99 -0.58 -1.27
N ASP A 246 48.68 0.52 -1.01
CA ASP A 246 48.29 1.49 0.02
C ASP A 246 46.89 2.08 -0.18
N ASP A 247 46.55 2.55 -1.38
CA ASP A 247 45.24 3.19 -1.63
C ASP A 247 44.06 2.23 -1.45
N PHE A 248 44.23 0.98 -1.88
CA PHE A 248 43.22 -0.05 -1.67
C PHE A 248 43.10 -0.43 -0.19
N THR A 249 44.24 -0.53 0.52
CA THR A 249 44.28 -0.79 1.96
C THR A 249 43.58 0.33 2.74
N LYS A 250 43.81 1.60 2.40
CA LYS A 250 43.13 2.75 3.01
C LYS A 250 41.60 2.66 2.86
N GLY A 251 41.12 2.30 1.68
CA GLY A 251 39.69 2.07 1.42
C GLY A 251 39.11 1.00 2.34
N LEU A 252 39.77 -0.14 2.48
CA LEU A 252 39.32 -1.22 3.36
C LEU A 252 39.40 -0.84 4.85
N LEU A 253 40.43 -0.11 5.28
CA LEU A 253 40.54 0.38 6.66
C LEU A 253 39.38 1.32 7.02
N LYS A 254 38.98 2.19 6.09
CA LYS A 254 37.81 3.04 6.26
C LYS A 254 36.53 2.22 6.39
N ASP A 255 36.32 1.25 5.50
CA ASP A 255 35.18 0.34 5.57
C ASP A 255 35.07 -0.40 6.91
N ILE A 256 36.22 -0.81 7.46
CA ILE A 256 36.28 -1.50 8.76
C ILE A 256 35.92 -0.58 9.92
N LEU A 257 36.40 0.67 9.90
CA LEU A 257 36.02 1.67 10.90
C LEU A 257 34.52 2.01 10.78
N ASP A 258 34.03 2.23 9.56
CA ASP A 258 32.62 2.55 9.30
C ASP A 258 31.70 1.42 9.76
N TYR A 259 32.13 0.16 9.66
CA TYR A 259 31.42 -0.98 10.23
C TYR A 259 31.27 -0.88 11.75
N ASP A 260 32.35 -0.54 12.48
CA ASP A 260 32.28 -0.33 13.93
C ASP A 260 31.36 0.83 14.30
N ILE A 261 31.45 1.95 13.57
CA ILE A 261 30.60 3.12 13.81
C ILE A 261 29.12 2.81 13.53
N LYS A 262 28.81 2.08 12.46
CA LYS A 262 27.44 1.63 12.16
C LYS A 262 26.86 0.79 13.28
N ARG A 263 27.64 -0.14 13.84
CA ARG A 263 27.23 -0.95 15.00
C ARG A 263 26.89 -0.08 16.21
N ILE A 264 27.76 0.87 16.53
CA ILE A 264 27.55 1.78 17.66
C ILE A 264 26.32 2.67 17.44
N ASN A 265 26.13 3.21 16.24
CA ASN A 265 24.96 4.03 15.90
C ASN A 265 23.65 3.21 15.97
N TYR A 266 23.65 1.96 15.51
CA TYR A 266 22.50 1.07 15.66
C TYR A 266 22.09 0.88 17.13
N ALA A 267 23.06 0.77 18.04
CA ALA A 267 22.77 0.70 19.48
C ALA A 267 22.17 2.00 20.05
N ILE A 268 22.61 3.16 19.54
CA ILE A 268 22.07 4.48 19.92
C ILE A 268 20.64 4.65 19.40
N GLU A 269 20.39 4.29 18.15
CA GLU A 269 19.07 4.35 17.51
C GLU A 269 18.06 3.46 18.25
N SER A 270 18.44 2.22 18.56
CA SER A 270 17.63 1.27 19.33
C SER A 270 17.54 1.56 20.83
N SER A 271 18.19 2.62 21.32
CA SER A 271 18.23 2.97 22.75
C SER A 271 18.71 1.82 23.66
N SER A 272 19.67 1.02 23.18
CA SER A 272 20.13 -0.19 23.87
C SER A 272 21.55 -0.02 24.42
N ILE A 273 21.64 0.22 25.73
CA ILE A 273 22.93 0.29 26.42
C ILE A 273 23.69 -1.04 26.37
N ILE A 274 22.96 -2.16 26.34
CA ILE A 274 23.55 -3.51 26.27
C ILE A 274 24.28 -3.69 24.94
N LEU A 275 23.65 -3.30 23.82
CA LEU A 275 24.28 -3.33 22.50
C LEU A 275 25.45 -2.37 22.42
N LEU A 276 25.28 -1.15 22.95
CA LEU A 276 26.33 -0.14 22.93
C LEU A 276 27.59 -0.63 23.66
N ASN A 277 27.42 -1.17 24.87
CA ASN A 277 28.50 -1.77 25.66
C ASN A 277 29.16 -2.93 24.93
N TYR A 278 28.37 -3.77 24.26
CA TYR A 278 28.89 -4.88 23.49
C TYR A 278 29.76 -4.41 22.31
N PHE A 279 29.29 -3.45 21.51
CA PHE A 279 30.00 -2.99 20.32
C PHE A 279 31.25 -2.17 20.64
N ILE A 280 31.20 -1.29 21.66
CA ILE A 280 32.38 -0.53 22.10
C ILE A 280 33.45 -1.45 22.66
N THR A 281 33.08 -2.55 23.32
CA THR A 281 34.05 -3.50 23.88
C THR A 281 34.60 -4.48 22.85
N ASN A 282 33.89 -4.72 21.75
CA ASN A 282 34.29 -5.69 20.71
C ASN A 282 34.34 -5.08 19.28
N PRO A 283 35.08 -3.98 19.09
CA PRO A 283 35.30 -3.38 17.77
C PRO A 283 36.27 -4.21 16.93
N VAL A 284 36.19 -4.08 15.60
CA VAL A 284 37.08 -4.78 14.67
C VAL A 284 38.32 -3.97 14.37
N PHE A 285 38.16 -2.67 14.11
CA PHE A 285 39.22 -1.80 13.62
C PHE A 285 40.51 -1.79 14.48
N PRO A 286 40.46 -1.78 15.83
CA PRO A 286 41.68 -1.73 16.63
C PRO A 286 42.59 -2.94 16.46
N ASN A 287 42.06 -4.07 15.96
CA ASN A 287 42.82 -5.30 15.71
C ASN A 287 43.91 -5.11 14.64
N ILE A 288 43.86 -4.06 13.82
CA ILE A 288 44.97 -3.71 12.92
C ILE A 288 46.26 -3.50 13.70
N GLY A 289 46.17 -3.06 14.97
CA GLY A 289 47.31 -2.86 15.85
C GLY A 289 48.13 -4.12 16.15
N GLU A 290 47.63 -5.32 15.85
CA GLU A 290 48.40 -6.57 15.97
C GLU A 290 49.27 -6.88 14.76
N TYR A 291 49.10 -6.17 13.64
CA TYR A 291 49.81 -6.43 12.39
C TYR A 291 50.72 -5.24 12.05
N ILE A 292 52.03 -5.45 12.11
CA ILE A 292 53.05 -4.39 11.90
C ILE A 292 53.08 -3.87 10.46
N GLU A 293 52.52 -4.64 9.53
CA GLU A 293 52.43 -4.36 8.11
C GLU A 293 51.58 -3.12 7.82
N PHE A 294 50.68 -2.73 8.73
CA PHE A 294 49.95 -1.45 8.64
C PHE A 294 50.79 -0.23 9.06
N SER A 295 52.04 -0.40 9.51
CA SER A 295 52.84 0.71 10.05
C SER A 295 53.08 1.86 9.06
N THR A 296 53.17 1.57 7.76
CA THR A 296 53.31 2.59 6.70
C THR A 296 52.09 3.51 6.60
N LEU A 297 50.93 3.06 7.07
CA LEU A 297 49.66 3.78 7.04
C LEU A 297 49.34 4.48 8.36
N SER A 298 50.29 4.54 9.31
CA SER A 298 50.07 5.14 10.64
C SER A 298 49.53 6.57 10.57
N ASP A 299 50.09 7.40 9.70
CA ASP A 299 49.69 8.81 9.58
C ASP A 299 48.25 8.94 9.03
N TYR A 300 47.87 8.08 8.08
CA TYR A 300 46.51 8.01 7.55
C TYR A 300 45.51 7.58 8.63
N VAL A 301 45.80 6.48 9.34
CA VAL A 301 44.94 5.96 10.41
C VAL A 301 44.76 7.01 11.51
N GLN A 302 45.84 7.62 11.99
CA GLN A 302 45.77 8.58 13.07
C GLN A 302 45.05 9.86 12.64
N LYS A 303 45.50 10.50 11.55
CA LYS A 303 45.00 11.84 11.19
C LYS A 303 43.64 11.75 10.50
N GLU A 304 43.54 10.93 9.46
CA GLU A 304 42.38 10.95 8.57
C GLU A 304 41.21 10.12 9.10
N LEU A 305 41.48 8.97 9.72
CA LEU A 305 40.41 8.13 10.25
C LEU A 305 40.02 8.49 11.68
N ILE A 306 40.98 8.78 12.56
CA ILE A 306 40.71 9.01 13.99
C ILE A 306 40.55 10.50 14.32
N GLU A 307 41.59 11.31 14.15
CA GLU A 307 41.59 12.69 14.64
C GLU A 307 40.58 13.59 13.91
N LEU A 308 40.35 13.39 12.60
CA LEU A 308 39.34 14.15 11.85
C LEU A 308 37.89 13.78 12.21
N SER A 309 37.64 12.59 12.75
CA SER A 309 36.30 12.09 13.06
C SER A 309 35.92 12.27 14.53
N ILE A 310 36.88 12.60 15.39
CA ILE A 310 36.65 12.90 16.81
C ILE A 310 35.99 14.27 16.94
N ASP A 311 34.81 14.30 17.54
CA ASP A 311 34.25 15.55 18.06
C ASP A 311 35.07 15.99 19.29
N SER A 312 35.63 17.19 19.22
CA SER A 312 36.41 17.78 20.31
C SER A 312 35.54 18.21 21.49
N ASN A 313 34.23 18.34 21.28
CA ASN A 313 33.30 18.66 22.35
C ASN A 313 32.97 17.37 23.09
N LYS A 314 33.26 17.32 24.40
CA LYS A 314 32.87 16.19 25.27
C LYS A 314 31.36 16.19 25.51
N VAL A 315 30.56 16.05 24.46
CA VAL A 315 29.09 16.22 24.49
C VAL A 315 28.44 15.26 25.47
N ILE A 316 28.99 14.06 25.65
CA ILE A 316 28.50 13.09 26.64
C ILE A 316 28.41 13.71 28.06
N ARG A 317 29.36 14.58 28.43
CA ARG A 317 29.35 15.24 29.74
C ARG A 317 28.26 16.31 29.87
N THR A 318 27.80 16.90 28.77
CA THR A 318 26.75 17.94 28.76
C THR A 318 25.34 17.35 28.73
N ILE A 319 25.19 16.06 28.41
CA ILE A 319 23.91 15.34 28.39
C ILE A 319 23.23 15.36 29.76
N THR A 320 23.91 14.97 30.83
CA THR A 320 23.28 14.86 32.16
C THR A 320 22.76 16.18 32.71
N PRO A 321 23.51 17.30 32.65
CA PRO A 321 22.94 18.61 32.96
C PRO A 321 21.65 18.90 32.18
N ARG A 322 21.63 18.63 30.86
CA ARG A 322 20.46 18.85 30.00
C ARG A 322 19.28 17.93 30.35
N LEU A 323 19.53 16.65 30.65
CA LEU A 323 18.50 15.71 31.11
C LEU A 323 17.94 16.09 32.49
N ASN A 324 18.81 16.54 33.41
CA ASN A 324 18.37 17.00 34.72
C ASN A 324 17.55 18.29 34.63
N ASP A 325 17.89 19.20 33.71
CA ASP A 325 17.10 20.38 33.44
C ASP A 325 15.76 20.02 32.77
N LEU A 326 15.74 19.05 31.84
CA LEU A 326 14.50 18.49 31.29
C LEU A 326 13.60 17.93 32.40
N LYS A 327 14.17 17.15 33.33
CA LYS A 327 13.43 16.58 34.47
C LYS A 327 12.79 17.65 35.37
N LYS A 328 13.41 18.84 35.50
CA LYS A 328 12.85 19.96 36.26
C LYS A 328 11.66 20.63 35.57
N LEU A 329 11.46 20.41 34.26
CA LEU A 329 10.32 20.97 33.53
C LEU A 329 9.00 20.25 33.85
N ASP A 330 9.06 19.07 34.48
CA ASP A 330 7.90 18.28 34.91
C ASP A 330 6.95 17.92 33.76
N TYR A 331 7.53 17.46 32.63
CA TYR A 331 6.79 17.08 31.41
C TYR A 331 6.45 15.58 31.36
N ASP A 332 6.44 14.89 32.50
CA ASP A 332 6.24 13.43 32.58
C ASP A 332 4.93 12.96 31.93
N GLU A 333 3.90 13.81 31.88
CA GLU A 333 2.62 13.51 31.22
C GLU A 333 2.68 13.48 29.69
N TYR A 334 3.76 14.00 29.09
CA TYR A 334 3.98 14.02 27.65
C TYR A 334 4.95 12.92 27.19
N TYR A 335 5.39 12.05 28.10
CA TYR A 335 6.34 10.98 27.79
C TYR A 335 5.64 9.66 27.50
N ASN A 336 5.73 9.20 26.26
CA ASN A 336 5.41 7.83 25.86
C ASN A 336 6.54 6.86 26.26
N ASP A 337 6.31 5.55 26.09
CA ASP A 337 7.28 4.51 26.49
C ASP A 337 8.61 4.60 25.73
N GLU A 338 8.58 5.03 24.48
CA GLU A 338 9.76 5.20 23.64
C GLU A 338 10.65 6.34 24.15
N LEU A 339 10.06 7.49 24.48
CA LEU A 339 10.75 8.62 25.08
C LEU A 339 11.32 8.25 26.46
N ARG A 340 10.57 7.53 27.30
CA ARG A 340 11.07 7.04 28.60
C ARG A 340 12.28 6.14 28.43
N THR A 341 12.25 5.25 27.44
CA THR A 341 13.36 4.36 27.11
C THR A 341 14.58 5.16 26.63
N ALA A 342 14.38 6.16 25.78
CA ALA A 342 15.45 7.04 25.31
C ALA A 342 16.06 7.89 26.45
N ILE A 343 15.24 8.43 27.36
CA ILE A 343 15.72 9.15 28.55
C ILE A 343 16.61 8.24 29.40
N LYS A 344 16.13 7.03 29.70
CA LYS A 344 16.89 6.04 30.48
C LYS A 344 18.20 5.69 29.79
N PHE A 345 18.16 5.40 28.49
CA PHE A 345 19.34 5.11 27.69
C PHE A 345 20.38 6.23 27.78
N LEU A 346 19.99 7.51 27.64
CA LEU A 346 20.92 8.63 27.72
C LEU A 346 21.53 8.81 29.13
N TYR A 347 20.78 8.53 30.20
CA TYR A 347 21.33 8.47 31.55
C TYR A 347 22.35 7.33 31.70
N ASP A 348 22.02 6.13 31.21
CA ASP A 348 22.90 4.97 31.27
C ASP A 348 24.20 5.22 30.47
N VAL A 349 24.10 5.87 29.30
CA VAL A 349 25.25 6.31 28.48
C VAL A 349 26.15 7.24 29.26
N TYR A 350 25.60 8.24 29.95
CA TYR A 350 26.40 9.13 30.77
C TYR A 350 27.10 8.36 31.90
N GLU A 351 26.38 7.51 32.62
CA GLU A 351 26.93 6.74 33.75
C GLU A 351 28.14 5.90 33.32
N HIS A 352 28.04 5.23 32.16
CA HIS A 352 29.09 4.35 31.67
C HIS A 352 30.24 5.10 30.97
N TYR A 353 29.95 6.20 30.25
CA TYR A 353 30.90 6.79 29.29
C TYR A 353 31.29 8.24 29.55
N ALA A 354 30.75 8.94 30.56
CA ALA A 354 31.09 10.36 30.80
C ALA A 354 32.59 10.61 31.10
N GLN A 355 33.27 9.61 31.68
CA GLN A 355 34.71 9.66 31.95
C GLN A 355 35.54 8.86 30.96
N ASP A 356 34.90 8.15 30.04
CA ASP A 356 35.60 7.40 29.01
C ASP A 356 36.25 8.37 28.01
N ASN A 357 37.53 8.13 27.69
CA ASN A 357 38.26 8.91 26.70
C ASN A 357 38.58 8.05 25.46
N SER A 358 37.89 6.93 25.30
CA SER A 358 37.85 6.17 24.05
C SER A 358 37.65 7.08 22.84
N PHE A 359 38.33 6.77 21.74
CA PHE A 359 38.09 7.48 20.49
C PHE A 359 36.71 7.17 19.90
N TYR A 360 36.15 5.98 20.13
CA TYR A 360 34.80 5.63 19.68
C TYR A 360 33.72 6.47 20.34
N THR A 361 33.81 6.69 21.66
CA THR A 361 32.81 7.52 22.36
C THR A 361 32.83 8.96 21.87
N ASN A 362 34.01 9.47 21.50
CA ASN A 362 34.12 10.80 20.89
C ASN A 362 33.64 10.82 19.43
N MET A 363 33.88 9.77 18.64
CA MET A 363 33.40 9.68 17.26
C MET A 363 31.87 9.66 17.17
N VAL A 364 31.19 9.04 18.15
CA VAL A 364 29.71 8.95 18.17
C VAL A 364 29.06 10.01 19.06
N SER A 365 29.84 10.96 19.57
CA SER A 365 29.39 12.12 20.35
C SER A 365 28.17 12.79 19.72
N GLU A 366 28.27 13.09 18.42
CA GLU A 366 27.21 13.77 17.68
C GLU A 366 25.96 12.89 17.54
N SER A 367 26.11 11.59 17.30
CA SER A 367 24.96 10.65 17.27
C SER A 367 24.19 10.63 18.59
N ILE A 368 24.91 10.63 19.73
CA ILE A 368 24.27 10.70 21.05
C ILE A 368 23.59 12.05 21.26
N ASN A 369 24.22 13.15 20.82
CA ASN A 369 23.59 14.48 20.87
C ASN A 369 22.31 14.56 20.03
N ASN A 370 22.35 13.98 18.82
CA ASN A 370 21.20 13.91 17.92
C ASN A 370 20.07 13.06 18.53
N LYS A 371 20.41 11.99 19.27
CA LYS A 371 19.44 11.20 20.04
C LYS A 371 18.74 12.05 21.12
N LEU A 372 19.48 12.93 21.81
CA LEU A 372 18.88 13.89 22.74
C LEU A 372 18.01 14.93 22.02
N HIS A 373 18.42 15.45 20.86
CA HIS A 373 17.58 16.35 20.07
C HIS A 373 16.28 15.68 19.61
N GLY A 374 16.36 14.46 19.08
CA GLY A 374 15.17 13.69 18.69
C GLY A 374 14.23 13.40 19.87
N LEU A 375 14.77 13.23 21.08
CA LEU A 375 13.97 13.13 22.30
C LEU A 375 13.24 14.44 22.63
N LEU A 376 13.91 15.60 22.49
CA LEU A 376 13.27 16.91 22.70
C LEU A 376 12.21 17.21 21.62
N ASP A 377 12.47 16.81 20.37
CA ASP A 377 11.52 16.94 19.26
C ASP A 377 10.29 16.07 19.50
N GLY A 378 10.48 14.82 19.94
CA GLY A 378 9.36 13.93 20.30
C GLY A 378 8.52 14.45 21.47
N ILE A 379 9.15 15.05 22.49
CA ILE A 379 8.43 15.73 23.58
C ILE A 379 7.62 16.92 23.03
N THR A 380 8.22 17.72 22.14
CA THR A 380 7.57 18.88 21.53
C THR A 380 6.34 18.46 20.72
N GLU A 381 6.45 17.39 19.93
CA GLU A 381 5.32 16.90 19.14
C GLU A 381 4.21 16.34 20.03
N ASN A 382 4.53 15.61 21.11
CA ASN A 382 3.52 15.13 22.07
C ASN A 382 2.80 16.29 22.81
N ILE A 383 3.53 17.36 23.17
CA ILE A 383 2.91 18.57 23.75
C ILE A 383 1.98 19.21 22.73
N LYS A 384 2.44 19.36 21.49
CA LYS A 384 1.65 19.93 20.40
C LYS A 384 0.39 19.11 20.13
N GLU A 385 0.48 17.79 20.02
CA GLU A 385 -0.67 16.92 19.82
C GLU A 385 -1.74 17.12 20.91
N LYS A 386 -1.33 17.16 22.18
CA LYS A 386 -2.24 17.40 23.32
C LYS A 386 -2.86 18.80 23.29
N LEU A 387 -2.08 19.83 22.97
CA LEU A 387 -2.59 21.22 22.90
C LEU A 387 -3.52 21.44 21.70
N TYR A 388 -3.30 20.71 20.60
CA TYR A 388 -4.12 20.78 19.39
C TYR A 388 -5.32 19.82 19.43
N GLU A 389 -5.50 19.02 20.48
CA GLU A 389 -6.62 18.06 20.59
C GLU A 389 -7.98 18.73 20.41
N ASN A 390 -8.21 19.88 21.05
CA ASN A 390 -9.47 20.63 20.89
C ASN A 390 -9.62 21.21 19.48
N TYR A 391 -8.52 21.67 18.87
CA TYR A 391 -8.52 22.12 17.47
C TYR A 391 -8.94 20.98 16.54
N TYR A 392 -8.29 19.82 16.62
CA TYR A 392 -8.59 18.66 15.79
C TYR A 392 -10.03 18.17 15.98
N ARG A 393 -10.51 18.14 17.23
CA ARG A 393 -11.89 17.77 17.55
C ARG A 393 -12.90 18.71 16.89
N ILE A 394 -12.71 20.03 17.00
CA ILE A 394 -13.64 21.02 16.41
C ILE A 394 -13.57 20.99 14.88
N MET A 395 -12.38 20.88 14.29
CA MET A 395 -12.22 20.77 12.83
C MET A 395 -12.94 19.53 12.28
N SER A 396 -12.85 18.40 12.98
CA SER A 396 -13.56 17.17 12.61
C SER A 396 -15.10 17.35 12.66
N LEU A 397 -15.63 18.07 13.65
CA LEU A 397 -17.08 18.36 13.71
C LEU A 397 -17.56 19.19 12.51
N PHE A 398 -16.79 20.18 12.08
CA PHE A 398 -17.10 20.94 10.87
C PHE A 398 -17.07 20.07 9.62
N GLU A 399 -16.05 19.22 9.48
CA GLU A 399 -15.95 18.29 8.34
C GLU A 399 -17.12 17.31 8.28
N ASN A 400 -17.52 16.76 9.42
CA ASN A 400 -18.69 15.89 9.51
C ASN A 400 -19.97 16.63 9.10
N THR A 401 -20.16 17.87 9.56
CA THR A 401 -21.34 18.69 9.22
C THR A 401 -21.43 19.01 7.72
N ILE A 402 -20.27 19.28 7.10
CA ILE A 402 -20.17 19.49 5.65
C ILE A 402 -20.52 18.20 4.92
N ALA A 403 -19.91 17.07 5.29
CA ALA A 403 -20.15 15.77 4.66
C ALA A 403 -21.62 15.32 4.78
N GLU A 404 -22.26 15.52 5.93
CA GLU A 404 -23.69 15.26 6.12
C GLU A 404 -24.56 16.10 5.19
N SER A 405 -24.23 17.39 5.03
CA SER A 405 -24.97 18.30 4.16
C SER A 405 -24.77 17.94 2.68
N GLU A 406 -23.57 17.54 2.27
CA GLU A 406 -23.27 17.07 0.91
C GLU A 406 -24.07 15.80 0.58
N LYS A 407 -24.15 14.85 1.53
CA LYS A 407 -24.94 13.63 1.38
C LYS A 407 -26.44 13.93 1.22
N LEU A 408 -26.97 14.89 1.98
CA LEU A 408 -28.37 15.32 1.85
C LEU A 408 -28.64 15.98 0.49
N ILE A 409 -27.71 16.80 -0.01
CA ILE A 409 -27.80 17.39 -1.36
C ILE A 409 -27.86 16.29 -2.42
N GLU A 410 -26.99 15.28 -2.34
CA GLU A 410 -26.99 14.15 -3.27
C GLU A 410 -28.33 13.38 -3.22
N GLN A 411 -28.82 13.08 -2.02
CA GLN A 411 -30.10 12.40 -1.83
C GLN A 411 -31.26 13.19 -2.46
N TYR A 412 -31.39 14.48 -2.13
CA TYR A 412 -32.46 15.31 -2.70
C TYR A 412 -32.33 15.45 -4.22
N SER A 413 -31.12 15.55 -4.75
CA SER A 413 -30.88 15.60 -6.20
C SER A 413 -31.34 14.32 -6.89
N LYS A 414 -31.11 13.16 -6.27
CA LYS A 414 -31.60 11.86 -6.75
C LYS A 414 -33.12 11.78 -6.70
N GLU A 415 -33.75 12.18 -5.59
CA GLU A 415 -35.20 12.20 -5.43
C GLU A 415 -35.88 13.11 -6.48
N VAL A 416 -35.29 14.27 -6.81
CA VAL A 416 -35.76 15.14 -7.90
C VAL A 416 -35.70 14.41 -9.26
N GLY A 417 -34.62 13.68 -9.53
CA GLY A 417 -34.48 12.87 -10.75
C GLY A 417 -35.51 11.74 -10.83
N GLU A 418 -35.78 11.06 -9.72
CA GLU A 418 -36.79 10.00 -9.62
C GLU A 418 -38.22 10.53 -9.78
N ILE A 419 -38.55 11.67 -9.17
CA ILE A 419 -39.86 12.33 -9.33
C ILE A 419 -40.08 12.73 -10.79
N LYS A 420 -39.07 13.35 -11.42
CA LYS A 420 -39.16 13.79 -12.82
C LYS A 420 -39.38 12.60 -13.76
N SER A 421 -38.59 11.54 -13.61
CA SER A 421 -38.73 10.33 -14.44
C SER A 421 -40.04 9.58 -14.18
N GLY A 422 -40.47 9.49 -12.91
CA GLY A 422 -41.74 8.88 -12.51
C GLY A 422 -42.96 9.63 -13.05
N LEU A 423 -42.96 10.97 -13.00
CA LEU A 423 -44.03 11.81 -13.57
C LEU A 423 -44.09 11.67 -15.10
N LEU A 424 -42.94 11.68 -15.79
CA LEU A 424 -42.89 11.48 -17.24
C LEU A 424 -43.46 10.11 -17.64
N LYS A 425 -43.13 9.05 -16.90
CA LYS A 425 -43.66 7.70 -17.15
C LYS A 425 -45.17 7.62 -16.93
N ARG A 426 -45.68 8.21 -15.84
CA ARG A 426 -47.13 8.28 -15.56
C ARG A 426 -47.87 9.09 -16.62
N LEU A 427 -47.31 10.21 -17.05
CA LEU A 427 -47.87 11.05 -18.11
C LEU A 427 -47.96 10.27 -19.43
N ALA A 428 -46.88 9.59 -19.84
CA ALA A 428 -46.88 8.76 -21.04
C ALA A 428 -47.96 7.66 -21.00
N THR A 429 -48.07 6.95 -19.87
CA THR A 429 -49.08 5.90 -19.67
C THR A 429 -50.50 6.46 -19.73
N SER A 430 -50.74 7.63 -19.12
CA SER A 430 -52.07 8.26 -19.10
C SER A 430 -52.47 8.79 -20.47
N ILE A 431 -51.50 9.32 -21.25
CA ILE A 431 -51.72 9.72 -22.64
C ILE A 431 -52.11 8.49 -23.47
N GLU A 432 -51.35 7.39 -23.37
CA GLU A 432 -51.61 6.15 -24.10
C GLU A 432 -53.04 5.62 -23.82
N GLN A 433 -53.47 5.61 -22.56
CA GLN A 433 -54.84 5.22 -22.18
C GLN A 433 -55.93 6.10 -22.81
N ILE A 434 -55.71 7.41 -22.88
CA ILE A 434 -56.65 8.32 -23.55
C ILE A 434 -56.67 8.06 -25.06
N GLU A 435 -55.50 7.83 -25.65
CA GLU A 435 -55.39 7.54 -27.08
C GLU A 435 -56.10 6.23 -27.44
N GLU A 436 -55.94 5.18 -26.63
CA GLU A 436 -56.61 3.90 -26.79
C GLU A 436 -58.13 4.03 -26.63
N TYR A 437 -58.60 4.67 -25.55
CA TYR A 437 -60.03 4.91 -25.33
C TYR A 437 -60.68 5.69 -26.47
N VAL A 438 -60.05 6.77 -26.95
CA VAL A 438 -60.59 7.57 -28.05
C VAL A 438 -60.56 6.80 -29.36
N LYS A 439 -59.52 5.98 -29.61
CA LYS A 439 -59.43 5.12 -30.78
C LYS A 439 -60.58 4.11 -30.82
N ASP A 440 -60.87 3.46 -29.70
CA ASP A 440 -61.98 2.51 -29.58
C ASP A 440 -63.34 3.19 -29.79
N ALA A 441 -63.55 4.36 -29.17
CA ALA A 441 -64.78 5.14 -29.35
C ALA A 441 -64.96 5.65 -30.79
N LEU A 442 -63.87 6.04 -31.47
CA LEU A 442 -63.90 6.42 -32.89
C LEU A 442 -64.28 5.23 -33.78
N TRP A 443 -63.72 4.06 -33.49
CA TRP A 443 -64.02 2.83 -34.22
C TRP A 443 -65.52 2.47 -34.13
N GLU A 444 -66.12 2.56 -32.93
CA GLU A 444 -67.56 2.31 -32.73
C GLU A 444 -68.44 3.30 -33.54
N VAL A 445 -68.07 4.58 -33.56
CA VAL A 445 -68.79 5.61 -34.33
C VAL A 445 -68.65 5.36 -35.84
N GLU A 446 -67.48 4.94 -36.32
CA GLU A 446 -67.26 4.59 -37.72
C GLU A 446 -68.05 3.36 -38.16
N GLU A 447 -68.10 2.32 -37.32
CA GLU A 447 -68.91 1.13 -37.58
C GLU A 447 -70.40 1.48 -37.70
N ARG A 448 -70.90 2.31 -36.77
CA ARG A 448 -72.28 2.81 -36.81
C ARG A 448 -72.57 3.65 -38.05
N LYS A 449 -71.59 4.44 -38.52
CA LYS A 449 -71.69 5.22 -39.76
C LYS A 449 -71.77 4.34 -41.01
N LYS A 450 -71.01 3.23 -41.06
CA LYS A 450 -71.06 2.25 -42.17
C LYS A 450 -72.40 1.52 -42.24
N ASN A 451 -72.98 1.20 -41.09
CA ASN A 451 -74.20 0.38 -41.00
C ASN A 451 -75.52 1.17 -41.18
N LEU A 452 -75.48 2.51 -41.23
CA LEU A 452 -76.65 3.39 -41.40
C LEU A 452 -77.44 3.14 -42.70
N ASN A 453 -76.79 2.65 -43.75
CA ASN A 453 -77.44 2.38 -45.04
C ASN A 453 -78.35 1.14 -45.05
N PHE A 454 -78.18 0.24 -44.08
CA PHE A 454 -78.89 -1.04 -44.05
C PHE A 454 -80.09 -1.06 -43.10
N GLN A 455 -80.39 0.07 -42.45
CA GLN A 455 -81.51 0.19 -41.51
C GLN A 455 -82.81 0.57 -42.25
N PRO A 456 -83.89 -0.25 -42.17
CA PRO A 456 -85.12 -0.05 -42.96
C PRO A 456 -85.82 1.29 -42.72
N LYS A 457 -85.69 1.86 -41.50
CA LYS A 457 -86.25 3.17 -41.13
C LYS A 457 -85.62 4.33 -41.91
N TYR A 458 -84.42 4.14 -42.44
CA TYR A 458 -83.70 5.13 -43.24
C TYR A 458 -83.69 4.79 -44.74
N ASP A 459 -84.55 3.85 -45.17
CA ASP A 459 -84.79 3.51 -46.57
C ASP A 459 -86.04 4.25 -47.11
N PRO A 460 -85.87 5.21 -48.03
CA PRO A 460 -86.95 6.01 -48.58
C PRO A 460 -87.94 5.16 -49.39
N ALA A 461 -87.45 4.17 -50.13
CA ALA A 461 -88.29 3.34 -51.00
C ALA A 461 -89.25 2.48 -50.19
N VAL A 462 -88.76 1.91 -49.09
CA VAL A 462 -89.57 1.12 -48.16
C VAL A 462 -90.65 1.98 -47.50
N THR A 463 -90.29 3.19 -47.07
CA THR A 463 -91.22 4.09 -46.36
C THR A 463 -92.30 4.64 -47.30
N PHE A 464 -91.94 5.04 -48.52
CA PHE A 464 -92.90 5.51 -49.54
C PHE A 464 -93.94 4.44 -49.84
N ARG A 465 -93.49 3.20 -50.08
CA ARG A 465 -94.38 2.06 -50.37
C ARG A 465 -95.39 1.82 -49.25
N ASN A 466 -94.93 1.85 -48.00
CA ASN A 466 -95.81 1.64 -46.85
C ASN A 466 -96.84 2.77 -46.72
N SER A 467 -96.43 4.03 -46.82
CA SER A 467 -97.32 5.19 -46.75
C SER A 467 -98.38 5.18 -47.87
N MET A 468 -97.97 4.83 -49.09
CA MET A 468 -98.89 4.82 -50.24
C MET A 468 -99.97 3.74 -50.12
N SER A 469 -99.65 2.60 -49.49
CA SER A 469 -100.62 1.55 -49.21
C SER A 469 -101.74 2.02 -48.28
N TYR A 470 -101.40 2.82 -47.26
CA TYR A 470 -102.40 3.41 -46.35
C TYR A 470 -103.27 4.44 -47.06
N ASN A 471 -102.68 5.26 -47.94
CA ASN A 471 -103.43 6.26 -48.69
C ASN A 471 -104.56 5.66 -49.54
N VAL A 472 -104.27 4.57 -50.27
CA VAL A 472 -105.28 3.82 -51.05
C VAL A 472 -106.47 3.45 -50.16
N LEU A 473 -106.18 2.92 -48.97
CA LEU A 473 -107.17 2.43 -48.01
C LEU A 473 -108.07 3.57 -47.50
N VAL A 474 -107.47 4.71 -47.14
CA VAL A 474 -108.20 5.89 -46.66
C VAL A 474 -109.08 6.47 -47.76
N SER A 475 -108.59 6.57 -49.00
CA SER A 475 -109.39 7.07 -50.12
C SER A 475 -110.68 6.28 -50.33
N ILE A 476 -110.62 4.94 -50.23
CA ILE A 476 -111.80 4.06 -50.34
C ILE A 476 -112.81 4.34 -49.22
N ILE A 477 -112.35 4.62 -48.00
CA ILE A 477 -113.25 4.95 -46.89
C ILE A 477 -113.92 6.31 -47.13
N VAL A 478 -113.14 7.31 -47.55
CA VAL A 478 -113.66 8.65 -47.85
C VAL A 478 -114.65 8.62 -49.02
N PHE A 479 -114.44 7.74 -50.00
CA PHE A 479 -115.41 7.49 -51.08
C PHE A 479 -116.81 7.18 -50.53
N ILE A 480 -116.87 6.21 -49.61
CA ILE A 480 -118.14 5.71 -49.05
C ILE A 480 -118.80 6.79 -48.20
N ILE A 481 -118.04 7.41 -47.30
CA ILE A 481 -118.57 8.43 -46.37
C ILE A 481 -119.01 9.67 -47.16
N GLY A 482 -118.15 10.18 -48.05
CA GLY A 482 -118.43 11.37 -48.83
C GLY A 482 -119.62 11.20 -49.76
N GLY A 483 -119.81 9.99 -50.31
CA GLY A 483 -120.98 9.69 -51.11
C GLY A 483 -122.27 9.76 -50.30
N ILE A 484 -122.33 9.05 -49.17
CA ILE A 484 -123.54 9.01 -48.33
C ILE A 484 -123.87 10.41 -47.80
N ALA A 485 -122.86 11.13 -47.31
CA ALA A 485 -123.04 12.49 -46.80
C ALA A 485 -123.54 13.46 -47.88
N GLY A 486 -123.03 13.34 -49.11
CA GLY A 486 -123.45 14.18 -50.24
C GLY A 486 -124.93 14.04 -50.59
N TYR A 487 -125.54 12.87 -50.35
CA TYR A 487 -126.97 12.68 -50.52
C TYR A 487 -127.80 13.29 -49.39
N PHE A 488 -127.41 13.05 -48.13
CA PHE A 488 -128.14 13.61 -46.99
C PHE A 488 -128.10 15.14 -46.95
N ASN A 489 -127.04 15.75 -47.49
CA ASN A 489 -126.85 17.20 -47.42
C ASN A 489 -127.51 17.99 -48.55
N SER A 490 -128.32 17.34 -49.41
CA SER A 490 -129.17 18.06 -50.35
C SER A 490 -130.56 18.29 -49.74
N SER A 491 -130.68 19.44 -49.06
CA SER A 491 -131.92 20.05 -48.59
C SER A 491 -132.82 20.45 -49.75
N ASP A 492 -134.00 19.83 -49.88
CA ASP A 492 -135.30 20.49 -50.11
C ASP A 492 -136.38 19.43 -50.42
N TYR A 493 -137.47 19.49 -49.63
CA TYR A 493 -138.74 18.75 -49.71
C TYR A 493 -138.67 17.21 -49.84
N PHE A 494 -139.01 16.52 -48.74
CA PHE A 494 -139.23 15.07 -48.75
C PHE A 494 -140.52 14.71 -49.51
N GLU A 495 -140.40 14.45 -50.81
CA GLU A 495 -141.24 13.48 -51.54
C GLU A 495 -140.30 12.40 -52.13
N ASN A 496 -140.63 11.12 -51.93
CA ASN A 496 -139.75 9.96 -52.15
C ASN A 496 -139.51 9.60 -53.64
N ASP A 497 -138.26 9.63 -54.14
CA ASP A 497 -137.80 8.83 -55.30
C ASP A 497 -136.29 8.43 -55.22
N PHE A 498 -135.96 7.13 -55.41
CA PHE A 498 -134.69 6.49 -54.97
C PHE A 498 -133.53 6.51 -55.99
N TYR A 499 -133.78 6.63 -57.30
CA TYR A 499 -132.68 6.57 -58.28
C TYR A 499 -131.80 7.82 -58.30
N LEU A 500 -132.41 8.99 -58.06
CA LEU A 500 -131.68 10.25 -57.92
C LEU A 500 -130.78 10.26 -56.68
N MET A 501 -131.17 9.53 -55.63
CA MET A 501 -130.35 9.33 -54.43
C MET A 501 -129.01 8.67 -54.76
N LEU A 502 -129.07 7.51 -55.42
CA LEU A 502 -127.89 6.66 -55.57
C LEU A 502 -126.86 7.25 -56.56
N GLY A 503 -127.33 7.89 -57.64
CA GLY A 503 -126.45 8.59 -58.59
C GLY A 503 -125.68 9.74 -57.92
N ARG A 504 -126.31 10.45 -56.99
CA ARG A 504 -125.66 11.54 -56.24
C ARG A 504 -124.57 11.02 -55.30
N ILE A 505 -124.83 9.90 -54.63
CA ILE A 505 -123.88 9.25 -53.70
C ILE A 505 -122.58 8.88 -54.42
N ILE A 506 -122.66 8.19 -55.56
CA ILE A 506 -121.44 7.72 -56.24
C ILE A 506 -120.59 8.90 -56.73
N LEU A 507 -121.23 9.90 -57.35
CA LEU A 507 -120.49 10.99 -58.00
C LEU A 507 -119.81 11.90 -56.97
N THR A 508 -120.46 12.16 -55.83
CA THR A 508 -119.83 12.87 -54.72
C THR A 508 -118.76 12.03 -54.05
N GLY A 509 -118.98 10.73 -53.85
CA GLY A 509 -117.98 9.80 -53.33
C GLY A 509 -116.70 9.79 -54.16
N VAL A 510 -116.79 9.64 -55.50
CA VAL A 510 -115.61 9.59 -56.39
C VAL A 510 -114.80 10.88 -56.25
N LYS A 511 -115.48 12.02 -56.28
CA LYS A 511 -114.83 13.33 -56.23
C LYS A 511 -114.02 13.52 -54.96
N TRP A 512 -114.56 13.12 -53.80
CA TRP A 512 -113.84 13.24 -52.53
C TRP A 512 -112.72 12.20 -52.41
N SER A 513 -112.96 10.95 -52.84
CA SER A 513 -111.94 9.89 -52.82
C SER A 513 -110.72 10.20 -53.68
N SER A 514 -110.93 10.68 -54.91
CA SER A 514 -109.84 10.99 -55.83
C SER A 514 -108.99 12.16 -55.31
N LEU A 515 -109.65 13.18 -54.72
CA LEU A 515 -108.97 14.27 -54.07
C LEU A 515 -108.11 13.78 -52.90
N THR A 516 -108.65 12.92 -52.02
CA THR A 516 -107.90 12.32 -50.90
C THR A 516 -106.71 11.50 -51.39
N PHE A 517 -106.88 10.74 -52.47
CA PHE A 517 -105.80 9.90 -53.01
C PHE A 517 -104.63 10.73 -53.52
N VAL A 518 -104.89 11.79 -54.27
CA VAL A 518 -103.84 12.69 -54.78
C VAL A 518 -103.12 13.35 -53.63
N ILE A 519 -103.86 13.85 -52.63
CA ILE A 519 -103.27 14.44 -51.42
C ILE A 519 -102.36 13.43 -50.71
N GLY A 520 -102.81 12.19 -50.49
CA GLY A 520 -101.98 11.21 -49.81
C GLY A 520 -100.79 10.69 -50.62
N PHE A 521 -100.80 10.78 -51.96
CA PHE A 521 -99.62 10.50 -52.79
C PHE A 521 -98.53 11.54 -52.53
N PHE A 522 -98.89 12.83 -52.51
CA PHE A 522 -97.95 13.91 -52.16
C PHE A 522 -97.44 13.77 -50.73
N ILE A 523 -98.30 13.42 -49.77
CA ILE A 523 -97.88 13.16 -48.38
C ILE A 523 -96.87 12.01 -48.32
N SER A 524 -97.12 10.91 -49.03
CA SER A 524 -96.21 9.76 -49.05
C SER A 524 -94.85 10.12 -49.66
N GLY A 525 -94.85 10.91 -50.74
CA GLY A 525 -93.62 11.45 -51.34
C GLY A 525 -92.86 12.36 -50.39
N PHE A 526 -93.57 13.21 -49.65
CA PHE A 526 -92.98 14.10 -48.66
C PHE A 526 -92.36 13.33 -47.49
N ILE A 527 -93.04 12.30 -46.97
CA ILE A 527 -92.51 11.42 -45.91
C ILE A 527 -91.23 10.71 -46.37
N SER A 528 -91.19 10.21 -47.60
CA SER A 528 -89.98 9.61 -48.17
C SER A 528 -88.82 10.61 -48.26
N GLY A 529 -89.10 11.86 -48.63
CA GLY A 529 -88.11 12.94 -48.64
C GLY A 529 -87.57 13.25 -47.23
N LEU A 530 -88.44 13.26 -46.22
CA LEU A 530 -88.04 13.46 -44.82
C LEU A 530 -87.11 12.36 -44.31
N VAL A 531 -87.29 11.10 -44.75
CA VAL A 531 -86.38 9.99 -44.36
C VAL A 531 -84.95 10.19 -44.89
N ILE A 532 -84.79 10.72 -46.11
CA ILE A 532 -83.47 11.07 -46.65
C ILE A 532 -82.83 12.18 -45.80
N PHE A 533 -83.64 13.15 -45.38
CA PHE A 533 -83.19 14.25 -44.52
C PHE A 533 -82.78 13.74 -43.13
N ASP A 534 -83.58 12.86 -42.51
CA ASP A 534 -83.27 12.22 -41.23
C ASP A 534 -81.97 11.39 -41.29
N LYS A 535 -81.76 10.66 -42.39
CA LYS A 535 -80.52 9.91 -42.63
C LYS A 535 -79.31 10.84 -42.75
N SER A 536 -79.47 11.97 -43.45
CA SER A 536 -78.42 12.99 -43.58
C SER A 536 -78.09 13.64 -42.24
N ASN A 537 -79.11 13.97 -41.45
CA ASN A 537 -78.96 14.51 -40.10
C ASN A 537 -78.23 13.54 -39.16
N GLU A 538 -78.57 12.26 -39.18
CA GLU A 538 -77.89 11.27 -38.33
C GLU A 538 -76.44 11.07 -38.77
N LYS A 539 -76.13 11.12 -40.08
CA LYS A 539 -74.75 11.12 -40.58
C LYS A 539 -73.97 12.35 -40.12
N GLN A 540 -74.56 13.54 -40.18
CA GLN A 540 -73.93 14.77 -39.67
C GLN A 540 -73.74 14.73 -38.15
N ARG A 541 -74.67 14.11 -37.41
CA ARG A 541 -74.56 13.94 -35.96
C ARG A 541 -73.39 13.04 -35.59
N LEU A 542 -73.19 11.94 -36.31
CA LEU A 542 -72.02 11.06 -36.10
C LEU A 542 -70.71 11.76 -36.50
N GLU A 543 -70.67 12.57 -37.57
CA GLU A 543 -69.48 13.36 -37.92
C GLU A 543 -69.12 14.41 -36.87
N LYS A 544 -70.13 15.10 -36.30
CA LYS A 544 -69.93 15.98 -35.16
C LYS A 544 -69.36 15.22 -33.96
N ARG A 545 -69.84 14.00 -33.71
CA ARG A 545 -69.34 13.15 -32.62
C ARG A 545 -67.88 12.74 -32.81
N THR A 546 -67.46 12.43 -34.04
CA THR A 546 -66.04 12.17 -34.38
C THR A 546 -65.15 13.37 -34.06
N LEU A 547 -65.56 14.57 -34.46
CA LEU A 547 -64.83 15.81 -34.17
C LEU A 547 -64.80 16.13 -32.67
N GLU A 548 -65.91 15.89 -31.95
CA GLU A 548 -65.96 16.04 -30.49
C GLU A 548 -64.97 15.10 -29.79
N LEU A 549 -64.88 13.83 -30.19
CA LEU A 549 -63.96 12.86 -29.61
C LEU A 549 -62.49 13.24 -29.87
N GLN A 550 -62.16 13.72 -31.08
CA GLN A 550 -60.81 14.21 -31.39
C GLN A 550 -60.46 15.46 -30.57
N LYS A 551 -61.40 16.40 -30.44
CA LYS A 551 -61.21 17.59 -29.60
C LYS A 551 -61.07 17.22 -28.12
N GLN A 552 -61.84 16.24 -27.63
CA GLN A 552 -61.74 15.73 -26.27
C GLN A 552 -60.36 15.08 -26.01
N LYS A 553 -59.81 14.34 -26.97
CA LYS A 553 -58.43 13.81 -26.90
C LYS A 553 -57.42 14.93 -26.70
N GLU A 554 -57.43 15.94 -27.57
CA GLU A 554 -56.45 17.03 -27.52
C GLU A 554 -56.55 17.83 -26.21
N ILE A 555 -57.77 18.17 -25.78
CA ILE A 555 -57.99 18.90 -24.53
C ILE A 555 -57.55 18.07 -23.32
N SER A 556 -57.87 16.77 -23.28
CA SER A 556 -57.52 15.91 -22.14
C SER A 556 -56.01 15.70 -22.04
N ILE A 557 -55.31 15.53 -23.18
CA ILE A 557 -53.85 15.45 -23.22
C ILE A 557 -53.21 16.77 -22.78
N ASP A 558 -53.73 17.92 -23.21
CA ASP A 558 -53.21 19.24 -22.81
C ASP A 558 -53.39 19.51 -21.31
N ILE A 559 -54.56 19.18 -20.74
CA ILE A 559 -54.82 19.28 -19.30
C ILE A 559 -53.84 18.40 -18.51
N LEU A 560 -53.65 17.14 -18.92
CA LEU A 560 -52.72 16.23 -18.25
C LEU A 560 -51.27 16.71 -18.31
N LYS A 561 -50.84 17.27 -19.45
CA LYS A 561 -49.50 17.86 -19.58
C LYS A 561 -49.32 19.03 -18.63
N LYS A 562 -50.29 19.95 -18.57
CA LYS A 562 -50.26 21.10 -17.66
C LYS A 562 -50.27 20.69 -16.19
N GLU A 563 -51.10 19.72 -15.81
CA GLU A 563 -51.11 19.19 -14.44
C GLU A 563 -49.80 18.50 -14.06
N ALA A 564 -49.22 17.72 -14.97
CA ALA A 564 -47.93 17.06 -14.76
C ALA A 564 -46.79 18.08 -14.63
N GLU A 565 -46.78 19.13 -15.46
CA GLU A 565 -45.81 20.21 -15.40
C GLU A 565 -45.94 21.01 -14.10
N GLN A 566 -47.15 21.34 -13.67
CA GLN A 566 -47.39 22.02 -12.38
C GLN A 566 -46.96 21.15 -11.19
N LYS A 567 -47.29 19.86 -11.19
CA LYS A 567 -46.86 18.92 -10.13
C LYS A 567 -45.35 18.75 -10.12
N GLN A 568 -44.72 18.64 -11.29
CA GLN A 568 -43.27 18.56 -11.40
C GLN A 568 -42.63 19.82 -10.85
N LYS A 569 -43.11 21.00 -11.26
CA LYS A 569 -42.59 22.30 -10.83
C LYS A 569 -42.68 22.46 -9.31
N ALA A 570 -43.87 22.29 -8.74
CA ALA A 570 -44.11 22.44 -7.30
C ALA A 570 -43.28 21.47 -6.44
N LEU A 571 -43.15 20.19 -6.86
CA LEU A 571 -42.33 19.22 -6.13
C LEU A 571 -40.83 19.49 -6.31
N SER A 572 -40.39 19.85 -7.52
CA SER A 572 -38.98 20.14 -7.80
C SER A 572 -38.50 21.41 -7.08
N GLU A 573 -39.32 22.46 -7.02
CA GLU A 573 -38.98 23.71 -6.32
C GLU A 573 -38.75 23.46 -4.82
N GLY A 574 -39.59 22.66 -4.16
CA GLY A 574 -39.42 22.35 -2.73
C GLY A 574 -38.13 21.57 -2.42
N TYR A 575 -37.69 20.68 -3.30
CA TYR A 575 -36.41 19.98 -3.14
C TYR A 575 -35.21 20.84 -3.55
N LEU A 576 -35.35 21.68 -4.58
CA LEU A 576 -34.30 22.62 -4.99
C LEU A 576 -34.03 23.67 -3.91
N GLU A 577 -35.08 24.17 -3.25
CA GLU A 577 -34.95 25.08 -2.10
C GLU A 577 -34.21 24.41 -0.94
N ARG A 578 -34.50 23.13 -0.64
CA ARG A 578 -33.75 22.35 0.37
C ARG A 578 -32.29 22.14 -0.03
N ILE A 579 -32.02 21.85 -1.30
CA ILE A 579 -30.65 21.73 -1.82
C ILE A 579 -29.90 23.06 -1.64
N GLU A 580 -30.54 24.19 -1.98
CA GLU A 580 -29.96 25.52 -1.85
C GLU A 580 -29.71 25.89 -0.38
N LEU A 581 -30.63 25.55 0.52
CA LEU A 581 -30.45 25.70 1.97
C LEU A 581 -29.22 24.93 2.46
N HIS A 582 -29.04 23.67 2.04
CA HIS A 582 -27.86 22.89 2.43
C HIS A 582 -26.57 23.39 1.78
N LYS A 583 -26.62 23.94 0.55
CA LYS A 583 -25.46 24.61 -0.07
C LYS A 583 -25.03 25.85 0.71
N ASN A 584 -25.99 26.70 1.07
CA ASN A 584 -25.73 27.89 1.88
C ASN A 584 -25.17 27.48 3.25
N LYS A 585 -25.74 26.44 3.88
CA LYS A 585 -25.20 25.88 5.14
C LYS A 585 -23.76 25.42 4.99
N ILE A 586 -23.38 24.75 3.90
CA ILE A 586 -21.99 24.35 3.64
C ILE A 586 -21.08 25.57 3.51
N GLU A 587 -21.49 26.61 2.78
CA GLU A 587 -20.70 27.84 2.63
C GLU A 587 -20.51 28.57 3.97
N GLU A 588 -21.59 28.72 4.76
CA GLU A 588 -21.54 29.27 6.10
C GLU A 588 -20.61 28.45 7.01
N THR A 589 -20.76 27.13 7.02
CA THR A 589 -19.93 26.21 7.81
C THR A 589 -18.46 26.29 7.40
N LYS A 590 -18.15 26.41 6.09
CA LYS A 590 -16.77 26.60 5.59
C LYS A 590 -16.17 27.93 6.04
N LYS A 591 -16.97 29.00 6.03
CA LYS A 591 -16.55 30.32 6.51
C LYS A 591 -16.31 30.33 8.02
N GLU A 592 -17.20 29.72 8.79
CA GLU A 592 -17.02 29.53 10.24
C GLU A 592 -15.80 28.66 10.56
N LYS A 593 -15.61 27.54 9.83
CA LYS A 593 -14.43 26.68 9.94
C LYS A 593 -13.15 27.49 9.76
N SER A 594 -13.04 28.27 8.68
CA SER A 594 -11.85 29.10 8.39
C SER A 594 -11.57 30.12 9.51
N ASN A 595 -12.61 30.78 10.02
CA ASN A 595 -12.47 31.75 11.11
C ASN A 595 -12.04 31.08 12.42
N GLN A 596 -12.67 29.95 12.79
CA GLN A 596 -12.33 29.23 14.01
C GLN A 596 -10.98 28.52 13.93
N GLU A 597 -10.60 28.03 12.76
CA GLU A 597 -9.30 27.42 12.51
C GLU A 597 -8.17 28.39 12.84
N ALA A 598 -8.24 29.63 12.34
CA ALA A 598 -7.24 30.65 12.63
C ALA A 598 -7.16 30.97 14.14
N ILE A 599 -8.31 31.07 14.81
CA ILE A 599 -8.38 31.38 16.25
C ILE A 599 -7.78 30.22 17.08
N LEU A 600 -8.28 29.00 16.87
CA LEU A 600 -7.88 27.81 17.65
C LEU A 600 -6.40 27.45 17.41
N LYS A 601 -5.91 27.62 16.18
CA LYS A 601 -4.50 27.43 15.87
C LYS A 601 -3.64 28.48 16.57
N THR A 602 -4.02 29.75 16.52
CA THR A 602 -3.29 30.82 17.23
C THR A 602 -3.29 30.58 18.74
N GLU A 603 -4.43 30.20 19.33
CA GLU A 603 -4.53 29.88 20.76
C GLU A 603 -3.65 28.68 21.15
N ALA A 604 -3.61 27.63 20.32
CA ALA A 604 -2.75 26.48 20.54
C ALA A 604 -1.26 26.83 20.38
N GLU A 605 -0.89 27.66 19.40
CA GLU A 605 0.48 28.15 19.19
C GLU A 605 0.95 29.04 20.37
N GLU A 606 0.10 29.96 20.84
CA GLU A 606 0.37 30.79 22.02
C GLU A 606 0.58 29.95 23.28
N LYS A 607 -0.18 28.86 23.44
CA LYS A 607 0.00 27.91 24.56
C LYS A 607 1.24 27.03 24.40
N LEU A 608 1.64 26.71 23.17
CA LEU A 608 2.81 25.88 22.86
C LEU A 608 4.12 26.66 23.07
N GLN A 609 4.14 27.95 22.72
CA GLN A 609 5.34 28.79 22.73
C GLN A 609 6.11 28.77 24.08
N PRO A 610 5.47 28.87 25.27
CA PRO A 610 6.18 28.76 26.55
C PRO A 610 6.90 27.42 26.76
N TYR A 611 6.35 26.32 26.23
CA TYR A 611 6.98 25.00 26.32
C TYR A 611 8.22 24.93 25.44
N ILE A 612 8.12 25.42 24.20
CA ILE A 612 9.24 25.49 23.25
C ILE A 612 10.36 26.37 23.81
N GLU A 613 10.04 27.52 24.40
CA GLU A 613 11.03 28.42 24.99
C GLU A 613 11.78 27.80 26.16
N LYS A 614 11.12 26.95 26.96
CA LYS A 614 11.75 26.17 28.04
C LYS A 614 12.63 25.03 27.52
N LEU A 615 12.28 24.40 26.39
CA LEU A 615 13.05 23.32 25.78
C LEU A 615 14.24 23.84 24.96
N LYS A 616 14.14 25.02 24.34
CA LYS A 616 15.17 25.60 23.45
C LYS A 616 16.59 25.65 24.05
N PRO A 617 16.82 26.00 25.33
CA PRO A 617 18.15 25.97 25.93
C PRO A 617 18.78 24.57 25.93
N LEU A 618 17.96 23.52 25.96
CA LEU A 618 18.38 22.13 25.97
C LEU A 618 18.82 21.63 24.59
N TYR A 619 18.70 22.41 23.52
CA TYR A 619 19.24 22.05 22.19
C TYR A 619 20.69 22.47 21.98
N LYS A 620 21.27 23.30 22.88
CA LYS A 620 22.64 23.79 22.72
C LYS A 620 23.65 22.63 22.81
N LYS A 621 24.64 22.65 21.90
CA LYS A 621 25.79 21.72 21.88
C LYS A 621 26.66 21.91 23.11
#